data_AF-A0A1I5ZBR4-F1
#
_entry.id   AF-A0A1I5ZBR4-F1
#
_cell.length_a   1.000
_cell.length_b   1.000
_cell.length_c   1.000
_cell.angle_alpha   90.00
_cell.angle_beta   90.00
_cell.angle_gamma   90.00
#
_symmetry.space_group_name_H-M   'P 1'
#
loop_
_entity.id
_entity.type
_entity.pdbx_description
1 polymer ?
#
loop_
_entity_poly.entity_id
_entity_poly.type
_entity_poly.pdbx_seq_one_letter_code
_entity_poly.pdbx_strand_id
1 'polypeptide(L)'
;MTTLISTAAAWLRVGRAGSANAFADFKAMYTPVTWTCGWLTRILAQVAFYALIGRLLDSREQQEYLLVGAAMTVLVTELMLVCASTAWERRAGTLPLLIVAPVSWVPVFLGRSVQWIPSSLATSSVSLFVLGPLFGVRWTVLTGVLAFGALVVSCLSSYLFAFAMAVVVLNRPELRNLMGAVVSAVTSAVCGAVVPVGFWPLPVRWLAHLLPPTYGLDALRRLARGEVGVPLLADAGLAAGSGLAWLGVGALLLKLFLDSGRREGTLEFS
;
A
#
# COMPACT_ATOMS: atom_id res chain seq x y z
N MET A 1 -3.10 21.92 -25.96
CA MET A 1 -3.36 20.47 -26.01
C MET A 1 -2.12 19.65 -26.34
N THR A 2 -1.32 20.04 -27.35
CA THR A 2 -0.10 19.33 -27.79
C THR A 2 0.99 19.22 -26.71
N THR A 3 1.20 20.25 -25.90
CA THR A 3 2.14 20.25 -24.77
C THR A 3 1.74 19.29 -23.65
N LEU A 4 0.46 19.26 -23.24
CA LEU A 4 -0.06 18.34 -22.23
C LEU A 4 0.07 16.86 -22.65
N ILE A 5 -0.21 16.57 -23.92
CA ILE A 5 -0.06 15.21 -24.49
C ILE A 5 1.42 14.80 -24.52
N SER A 6 2.33 15.72 -24.86
CA SER A 6 3.77 15.45 -24.85
C SER A 6 4.31 15.17 -23.44
N THR A 7 3.81 15.88 -22.42
CA THR A 7 4.17 15.64 -21.01
C THR A 7 3.60 14.32 -20.49
N ALA A 8 2.36 13.96 -20.84
CA ALA A 8 1.76 12.69 -20.44
C ALA A 8 2.49 11.49 -21.06
N ALA A 9 2.86 11.57 -22.34
CA ALA A 9 3.64 10.55 -23.01
C ALA A 9 5.04 10.40 -22.39
N ALA A 10 5.69 11.51 -22.01
CA ALA A 10 6.96 11.48 -21.30
C ALA A 10 6.83 10.84 -19.91
N TRP A 11 5.79 11.19 -19.14
CA TRP A 11 5.48 10.58 -17.85
C TRP A 11 5.28 9.08 -17.96
N LEU A 12 4.50 8.62 -18.94
CA LEU A 12 4.27 7.19 -19.18
C LEU A 12 5.56 6.47 -19.56
N ARG A 13 6.40 7.06 -20.42
CA ARG A 13 7.67 6.45 -20.83
C ARG A 13 8.63 6.30 -19.64
N VAL A 14 8.76 7.34 -18.83
CA VAL A 14 9.62 7.34 -17.63
C VAL A 14 9.09 6.36 -16.59
N GLY A 15 7.78 6.39 -16.33
CA GLY A 15 7.12 5.45 -15.43
C GLY A 15 7.33 4.00 -15.88
N ARG A 16 7.17 3.69 -17.17
CA ARG A 16 7.42 2.35 -17.73
C ARG A 16 8.86 1.89 -17.53
N ALA A 17 9.84 2.77 -17.66
CA ALA A 17 11.24 2.42 -17.40
C ALA A 17 11.47 2.10 -15.92
N GLY A 18 10.94 2.91 -15.01
CA GLY A 18 10.97 2.63 -13.56
C GLY A 18 10.27 1.32 -13.21
N SER A 19 9.11 1.06 -13.80
CA SER A 19 8.36 -0.18 -13.64
C SER A 19 9.14 -1.40 -14.14
N ALA A 20 9.83 -1.28 -15.29
CA ALA A 20 10.65 -2.38 -15.80
C ALA A 20 11.77 -2.75 -14.83
N ASN A 21 12.42 -1.75 -14.22
CA ASN A 21 13.42 -1.95 -13.17
C ASN A 21 12.82 -2.66 -11.94
N ALA A 22 11.68 -2.16 -11.45
CA ALA A 22 10.90 -2.76 -10.37
C ALA A 22 10.59 -4.24 -10.58
N PHE A 23 10.10 -4.62 -11.77
CA PHE A 23 9.78 -6.00 -12.10
C PHE A 23 11.03 -6.86 -12.32
N ALA A 24 12.14 -6.28 -12.77
CA ALA A 24 13.42 -6.98 -12.86
C ALA A 24 13.92 -7.37 -11.47
N ASP A 25 13.93 -6.43 -10.52
CA ASP A 25 14.27 -6.70 -9.11
C ASP A 25 13.36 -7.79 -8.52
N PHE A 26 12.05 -7.68 -8.74
CA PHE A 26 11.09 -8.64 -8.20
C PHE A 26 11.36 -10.06 -8.72
N LYS A 27 11.63 -10.22 -10.02
CA LYS A 27 11.97 -11.52 -10.61
C LYS A 27 13.32 -12.07 -10.13
N ALA A 28 14.27 -11.18 -9.81
CA ALA A 28 15.57 -11.58 -9.27
C ALA A 28 15.45 -12.02 -7.79
N MET A 29 14.59 -11.38 -7.01
CA MET A 29 14.37 -11.70 -5.59
C MET A 29 13.42 -12.90 -5.40
N TYR A 30 12.40 -13.02 -6.25
CA TYR A 30 11.34 -14.00 -6.10
C TYR A 30 11.17 -14.83 -7.38
N THR A 31 11.41 -16.13 -7.24
CA THR A 31 10.85 -17.13 -8.15
C THR A 31 9.37 -17.39 -7.78
N PRO A 32 8.54 -17.88 -8.72
CA PRO A 32 7.15 -18.25 -8.41
C PRO A 32 7.04 -19.19 -7.21
N VAL A 33 7.95 -20.16 -7.10
CA VAL A 33 7.99 -21.13 -5.98
C VAL A 33 8.36 -20.45 -4.67
N THR A 34 9.41 -19.62 -4.65
CA THR A 34 9.81 -18.91 -3.42
C THR A 34 8.76 -17.90 -2.95
N TRP A 35 8.04 -17.28 -3.89
CA TRP A 35 6.96 -16.37 -3.57
C TRP A 35 5.75 -17.11 -3.01
N THR A 36 5.30 -18.20 -3.66
CA THR A 36 4.12 -18.95 -3.19
C THR A 36 4.42 -19.76 -1.93
N CYS A 37 5.46 -20.60 -1.94
CA CYS A 37 5.77 -21.48 -0.81
C CYS A 37 6.42 -20.74 0.37
N GLY A 38 7.16 -19.66 0.11
CA GLY A 38 7.81 -18.87 1.16
C GLY A 38 6.96 -17.70 1.61
N TRP A 39 6.86 -16.67 0.77
CA TRP A 39 6.24 -15.40 1.14
C TRP A 39 4.74 -15.51 1.41
N LEU A 40 3.99 -16.07 0.47
CA LEU A 40 2.54 -16.22 0.60
C LEU A 40 2.18 -17.14 1.76
N THR A 41 2.87 -18.28 1.94
CA THR A 41 2.66 -19.15 3.11
C THR A 41 2.85 -18.40 4.43
N ARG A 42 3.95 -17.63 4.55
CA ARG A 42 4.23 -16.82 5.75
C ARG A 42 3.09 -15.84 6.02
N ILE A 43 2.59 -15.19 4.97
CA ILE A 43 1.50 -14.23 5.05
C ILE A 43 0.17 -14.91 5.44
N LEU A 44 -0.17 -16.05 4.82
CA LEU A 44 -1.38 -16.79 5.14
C LEU A 44 -1.36 -17.32 6.57
N ALA A 45 -0.19 -17.74 7.08
CA ALA A 45 -0.03 -18.11 8.48
C ALA A 45 -0.32 -16.93 9.42
N GLN A 46 0.15 -15.73 9.08
CA GLN A 46 -0.15 -14.51 9.85
C GLN A 46 -1.65 -14.18 9.85
N VAL A 47 -2.33 -14.29 8.70
CA VAL A 47 -3.78 -14.06 8.62
C VAL A 47 -4.56 -15.11 9.39
N ALA A 48 -4.19 -16.38 9.25
CA ALA A 48 -4.80 -17.48 9.98
C ALA A 48 -4.63 -17.31 11.49
N PHE A 49 -3.47 -16.84 11.96
CA PHE A 49 -3.24 -16.52 13.36
C PHE A 49 -4.24 -15.48 13.89
N TYR A 50 -4.44 -14.36 13.19
CA TYR A 50 -5.43 -13.35 13.61
C TYR A 50 -6.87 -13.88 13.56
N ALA A 51 -7.21 -14.68 12.54
CA ALA A 51 -8.53 -15.30 12.45
C ALA A 51 -8.77 -16.29 13.59
N LEU A 52 -7.76 -17.08 13.99
CA LEU A 52 -7.83 -17.99 15.12
C LEU A 52 -8.01 -17.25 16.46
N ILE A 53 -7.44 -16.05 16.63
CA ILE A 53 -7.73 -15.21 17.80
C ILE A 53 -9.23 -14.91 17.88
N GLY A 54 -9.87 -14.57 16.76
CA GLY A 54 -11.32 -14.35 16.73
C GLY A 54 -12.12 -15.59 17.12
N ARG A 55 -11.65 -16.78 16.76
CA ARG A 55 -12.26 -18.05 17.20
C ARG A 55 -12.15 -18.26 18.71
N LEU A 56 -11.05 -17.85 19.34
CA LEU A 56 -10.87 -17.93 20.79
C LEU A 56 -11.78 -16.97 21.57
N LEU A 57 -12.30 -15.93 20.91
CA LEU A 57 -13.29 -15.00 21.48
C LEU A 57 -14.73 -15.54 21.40
N ASP A 58 -14.91 -16.78 20.90
CA ASP A 58 -16.19 -17.48 20.74
C ASP A 58 -17.28 -16.67 20.00
N SER A 59 -16.84 -15.76 19.12
CA SER A 59 -17.72 -14.90 18.33
C SER A 59 -17.36 -14.98 16.86
N ARG A 60 -18.30 -15.51 16.07
CA ARG A 60 -18.17 -15.57 14.61
C ARG A 60 -17.99 -14.18 13.99
N GLU A 61 -18.68 -13.18 14.52
CA GLU A 61 -18.57 -11.81 14.05
C GLU A 61 -17.15 -11.26 14.25
N GLN A 62 -16.54 -11.53 15.41
CA GLN A 62 -15.15 -11.12 15.67
C GLN A 62 -14.15 -11.86 14.78
N GLN A 63 -14.40 -13.14 14.50
CA GLN A 63 -13.58 -13.91 13.57
C GLN A 63 -13.61 -13.34 12.15
N GLU A 64 -14.79 -13.02 11.63
CA GLU A 64 -14.95 -12.40 10.31
C GLU A 64 -14.33 -10.98 10.28
N TYR A 65 -14.52 -10.21 11.36
CA TYR A 65 -13.96 -8.86 11.52
C TYR A 65 -12.42 -8.85 11.47
N LEU A 66 -11.78 -9.74 12.23
CA LEU A 66 -10.32 -9.86 12.33
C LEU A 66 -9.71 -10.44 11.07
N LEU A 67 -10.39 -11.36 10.38
CA LEU A 67 -9.92 -11.93 9.12
C LEU A 67 -9.82 -10.87 8.01
N VAL A 68 -10.88 -10.07 7.82
CA VAL A 68 -10.89 -8.96 6.85
C VAL A 68 -9.85 -7.91 7.23
N GLY A 69 -9.74 -7.61 8.53
CA GLY A 69 -8.70 -6.74 9.08
C GLY A 69 -7.27 -7.22 8.80
N ALA A 70 -7.02 -8.51 9.01
CA ALA A 70 -5.72 -9.12 8.80
C ALA A 70 -5.32 -9.12 7.32
N ALA A 71 -6.27 -9.37 6.41
CA ALA A 71 -6.02 -9.26 4.97
C ALA A 71 -5.62 -7.83 4.56
N MET A 72 -6.28 -6.79 5.09
CA MET A 72 -5.84 -5.41 4.87
C MET A 72 -4.49 -5.10 5.51
N THR A 73 -4.21 -5.65 6.70
CA THR A 73 -2.92 -5.46 7.37
C THR A 73 -1.78 -6.01 6.54
N VAL A 74 -1.96 -7.18 5.94
CA VAL A 74 -1.01 -7.77 4.99
C VAL A 74 -0.80 -6.85 3.79
N LEU A 75 -1.88 -6.35 3.19
CA LEU A 75 -1.83 -5.41 2.07
C LEU A 75 -0.95 -4.20 2.41
N VAL A 76 -1.21 -3.57 3.55
CA VAL A 76 -0.49 -2.38 4.01
C VAL A 76 0.97 -2.70 4.30
N THR A 77 1.22 -3.81 5.01
CA THR A 77 2.59 -4.24 5.38
C THR A 77 3.46 -4.47 4.16
N GLU A 78 2.92 -5.13 3.15
CA GLU A 78 3.65 -5.41 1.91
C GLU A 78 3.88 -4.14 1.10
N LEU A 79 2.90 -3.23 1.03
CA LEU A 79 3.08 -1.93 0.40
C LEU A 79 4.10 -1.04 1.14
N MET A 80 4.29 -1.18 2.45
CA MET A 80 5.34 -0.44 3.16
C MET A 80 6.77 -0.85 2.74
N LEU A 81 6.95 -1.97 2.04
CA LEU A 81 8.24 -2.32 1.41
C LEU A 81 8.65 -1.33 0.30
N VAL A 82 7.73 -0.48 -0.16
CA VAL A 82 8.02 0.70 -1.01
C VAL A 82 9.06 1.61 -0.35
N CYS A 83 9.06 1.75 0.97
CA CYS A 83 10.09 2.51 1.69
C CYS A 83 11.48 1.92 1.46
N ALA A 84 11.59 0.59 1.46
CA ALA A 84 12.84 -0.11 1.25
C ALA A 84 13.32 -0.02 -0.20
N SER A 85 12.44 -0.32 -1.17
CA SER A 85 12.81 -0.36 -2.60
C SER A 85 13.13 1.02 -3.17
N THR A 86 12.44 2.06 -2.70
CA THR A 86 12.71 3.45 -3.10
C THR A 86 14.11 3.89 -2.68
N ALA A 87 14.57 3.46 -1.49
CA ALA A 87 15.91 3.79 -1.00
C ALA A 87 17.03 2.97 -1.67
N TRP A 88 16.72 1.92 -2.43
CA TRP A 88 17.73 1.15 -3.17
C TRP A 88 18.39 1.97 -4.29
N GLU A 89 17.66 2.90 -4.92
CA GLU A 89 18.24 3.81 -5.94
C GLU A 89 19.37 4.68 -5.36
N ARG A 90 19.23 5.11 -4.10
CA ARG A 90 20.29 5.85 -3.42
C ARG A 90 21.51 4.95 -3.18
N ARG A 91 21.30 3.72 -2.74
CA ARG A 91 22.38 2.75 -2.46
C ARG A 91 23.11 2.27 -3.71
N ALA A 92 22.39 2.17 -4.83
CA ALA A 92 22.95 1.75 -6.11
C ALA A 92 23.78 2.86 -6.79
N GLY A 93 23.80 4.08 -6.22
CA GLY A 93 24.49 5.23 -6.82
C GLY A 93 23.83 5.76 -8.09
N THR A 94 22.59 5.35 -8.39
CA THR A 94 21.82 5.80 -9.56
C THR A 94 21.10 7.11 -9.30
N LEU A 95 20.84 7.44 -8.02
CA LEU A 95 20.15 8.67 -7.64
C LEU A 95 20.82 9.95 -8.20
N PRO A 96 22.15 10.15 -8.12
CA PRO A 96 22.82 11.32 -8.73
C PRO A 96 22.62 11.40 -10.25
N LEU A 97 22.66 10.26 -10.96
CA LEU A 97 22.42 10.21 -12.41
C LEU A 97 20.99 10.61 -12.74
N LEU A 98 20.02 10.17 -11.93
CA LEU A 98 18.63 10.61 -12.05
C LEU A 98 18.52 12.13 -11.81
N ILE A 99 19.34 12.70 -10.91
CA ILE A 99 19.27 14.13 -10.48
C ILE A 99 19.60 15.09 -11.61
N VAL A 100 20.54 14.66 -12.45
CA VAL A 100 20.97 15.41 -13.63
C VAL A 100 20.02 15.18 -14.82
N ALA A 101 19.24 14.11 -14.83
CA ALA A 101 18.35 13.80 -15.95
C ALA A 101 17.17 14.79 -16.02
N PRO A 102 16.82 15.31 -17.22
CA PRO A 102 15.69 16.22 -17.40
C PRO A 102 14.35 15.45 -17.42
N VAL A 103 14.04 14.74 -16.33
CA VAL A 103 12.85 13.89 -16.19
C VAL A 103 11.95 14.36 -15.06
N SER A 104 10.67 13.97 -15.15
CA SER A 104 9.74 14.13 -14.03
C SER A 104 10.00 13.05 -12.99
N TRP A 105 10.15 13.48 -11.74
CA TRP A 105 10.60 12.64 -10.62
C TRP A 105 9.55 11.70 -10.04
N VAL A 106 8.33 12.22 -9.91
CA VAL A 106 7.18 11.47 -9.40
C VAL A 106 6.98 10.15 -10.17
N PRO A 107 6.91 10.11 -11.52
CA PRO A 107 6.75 8.85 -12.23
C PRO A 107 7.96 7.92 -12.14
N VAL A 108 9.19 8.43 -11.92
CA VAL A 108 10.38 7.58 -11.69
C VAL A 108 10.19 6.77 -10.40
N PHE A 109 9.91 7.46 -9.29
CA PHE A 109 9.78 6.82 -7.99
C PHE A 109 8.50 5.99 -7.85
N LEU A 110 7.39 6.43 -8.46
CA LEU A 110 6.18 5.62 -8.55
C LEU A 110 6.35 4.39 -9.43
N GLY A 111 7.16 4.45 -10.50
CA GLY A 111 7.49 3.26 -11.29
C GLY A 111 8.40 2.29 -10.52
N ARG A 112 9.36 2.83 -9.78
CA ARG A 112 10.43 2.09 -9.08
C ARG A 112 9.97 1.08 -8.04
N SER A 113 8.77 1.28 -7.49
CA SER A 113 8.22 0.45 -6.42
C SER A 113 6.86 -0.19 -6.79
N VAL A 114 6.51 -0.17 -8.09
CA VAL A 114 5.21 -0.65 -8.59
C VAL A 114 5.02 -2.15 -8.40
N GLN A 115 6.10 -2.94 -8.29
CA GLN A 115 6.07 -4.39 -8.12
C GLN A 115 5.33 -4.83 -6.85
N TRP A 116 5.25 -3.96 -5.84
CA TRP A 116 4.55 -4.27 -4.59
C TRP A 116 3.03 -4.26 -4.75
N ILE A 117 2.48 -3.56 -5.75
CA ILE A 117 1.04 -3.53 -6.03
C ILE A 117 0.48 -4.91 -6.39
N PRO A 118 1.00 -5.63 -7.42
CA PRO A 118 0.49 -6.96 -7.73
C PRO A 118 0.79 -7.97 -6.63
N SER A 119 1.92 -7.85 -5.92
CA SER A 119 2.28 -8.73 -4.82
C SER A 119 1.29 -8.60 -3.64
N SER A 120 1.07 -7.37 -3.16
CA SER A 120 0.13 -7.08 -2.06
C SER A 120 -1.32 -7.40 -2.42
N LEU A 121 -1.71 -7.13 -3.67
CA LEU A 121 -3.04 -7.46 -4.15
C LEU A 121 -3.23 -8.98 -4.19
N ALA A 122 -2.25 -9.73 -4.67
CA ALA A 122 -2.32 -11.19 -4.73
C ALA A 122 -2.38 -11.80 -3.33
N THR A 123 -1.48 -11.42 -2.40
CA THR A 123 -1.47 -11.95 -1.03
C THR A 123 -2.78 -11.67 -0.29
N SER A 124 -3.29 -10.44 -0.42
CA SER A 124 -4.53 -10.03 0.24
C SER A 124 -5.78 -10.64 -0.40
N SER A 125 -5.78 -10.83 -1.72
CA SER A 125 -6.85 -11.54 -2.43
C SER A 125 -6.91 -13.00 -2.03
N VAL A 126 -5.77 -13.71 -1.98
CA VAL A 126 -5.74 -15.11 -1.51
C VAL A 126 -6.21 -15.17 -0.05
N SER A 127 -5.81 -14.21 0.79
CA SER A 127 -6.29 -14.12 2.18
C SER A 127 -7.81 -13.95 2.28
N LEU A 128 -8.43 -13.10 1.46
CA LEU A 128 -9.88 -12.86 1.50
C LEU A 128 -10.73 -13.92 0.81
N PHE A 129 -10.26 -14.50 -0.29
CA PHE A 129 -11.08 -15.35 -1.15
C PHE A 129 -10.76 -16.84 -1.01
N VAL A 130 -9.55 -17.20 -0.60
CA VAL A 130 -9.16 -18.60 -0.38
C VAL A 130 -9.22 -18.94 1.11
N LEU A 131 -8.59 -18.11 1.95
CA LEU A 131 -8.61 -18.32 3.40
C LEU A 131 -9.92 -17.84 4.03
N GLY A 132 -10.50 -16.76 3.50
CA GLY A 132 -11.82 -16.20 3.86
C GLY A 132 -12.91 -17.23 4.20
N PRO A 133 -13.29 -18.07 3.23
CA PRO A 133 -14.34 -19.08 3.39
C PRO A 133 -14.09 -20.08 4.52
N LEU A 134 -12.82 -20.40 4.81
CA LEU A 134 -12.45 -21.31 5.89
C LEU A 134 -12.76 -20.74 7.28
N PHE A 135 -12.87 -19.41 7.39
CA PHE A 135 -13.17 -18.69 8.63
C PHE A 135 -14.55 -18.02 8.61
N GLY A 136 -15.45 -18.43 7.72
CA GLY A 136 -16.86 -18.00 7.73
C GLY A 136 -17.19 -16.80 6.86
N VAL A 137 -16.18 -16.10 6.30
CA VAL A 137 -16.39 -15.00 5.35
C VAL A 137 -16.80 -15.59 4.00
N ARG A 138 -18.04 -15.33 3.58
CA ARG A 138 -18.60 -15.83 2.33
C ARG A 138 -18.96 -14.67 1.43
N TRP A 139 -18.71 -14.87 0.14
CA TRP A 139 -19.00 -13.88 -0.89
C TRP A 139 -20.01 -14.47 -1.88
N THR A 140 -20.99 -13.67 -2.28
CA THR A 140 -21.72 -13.90 -3.53
C THR A 140 -20.86 -13.47 -4.72
N VAL A 141 -21.20 -13.87 -5.94
CA VAL A 141 -20.45 -13.44 -7.14
C VAL A 141 -20.36 -11.92 -7.21
N LEU A 142 -21.49 -11.22 -6.99
CA LEU A 142 -21.54 -9.75 -7.01
C LEU A 142 -20.66 -9.13 -5.91
N THR A 143 -20.86 -9.55 -4.66
CA THR A 143 -20.10 -8.98 -3.52
C THR A 143 -18.62 -9.32 -3.58
N GLY A 144 -18.25 -10.50 -4.11
CA GLY A 144 -16.86 -10.89 -4.33
C GLY A 144 -16.16 -10.04 -5.39
N VAL A 145 -16.81 -9.78 -6.53
CA VAL A 145 -16.28 -8.88 -7.57
C VAL A 145 -16.13 -7.46 -7.03
N LEU A 146 -17.13 -6.94 -6.32
CA LEU A 146 -17.06 -5.63 -5.69
C LEU A 146 -15.99 -5.57 -4.59
N ALA A 147 -15.79 -6.65 -3.83
CA ALA A 147 -14.77 -6.72 -2.78
C ALA A 147 -13.37 -6.71 -3.39
N PHE A 148 -13.17 -7.42 -4.51
CA PHE A 148 -11.92 -7.31 -5.26
C PHE A 148 -11.70 -5.90 -5.79
N GLY A 149 -12.73 -5.24 -6.33
CA GLY A 149 -12.66 -3.83 -6.73
C GLY A 149 -12.28 -2.89 -5.59
N ALA A 150 -12.91 -3.04 -4.42
CA ALA A 150 -12.58 -2.28 -3.21
C ALA A 150 -11.14 -2.55 -2.75
N LEU A 151 -10.68 -3.79 -2.84
CA LEU A 151 -9.30 -4.17 -2.53
C LEU A 151 -8.30 -3.50 -3.50
N VAL A 152 -8.61 -3.43 -4.79
CA VAL A 152 -7.80 -2.72 -5.79
C VAL A 152 -7.71 -1.23 -5.46
N VAL A 153 -8.85 -0.58 -5.19
CA VAL A 153 -8.85 0.85 -4.82
C VAL A 153 -8.05 1.08 -3.54
N SER A 154 -8.21 0.20 -2.55
CA SER A 154 -7.45 0.26 -1.28
C SER A 154 -5.95 0.06 -1.50
N CYS A 155 -5.58 -0.87 -2.39
CA CYS A 155 -4.20 -1.14 -2.77
C CYS A 155 -3.55 0.08 -3.41
N LEU A 156 -4.19 0.66 -4.43
CA LEU A 156 -3.68 1.84 -5.12
C LEU A 156 -3.58 3.04 -4.17
N SER A 157 -4.59 3.27 -3.34
CA SER A 157 -4.60 4.41 -2.42
C SER A 157 -3.55 4.26 -1.32
N SER A 158 -3.39 3.04 -0.78
CA SER A 158 -2.35 2.72 0.20
C SER A 158 -0.95 2.74 -0.40
N TYR A 159 -0.81 2.45 -1.70
CA TYR A 159 0.46 2.59 -2.42
C TYR A 159 0.89 4.06 -2.51
N LEU A 160 -0.04 4.98 -2.78
CA LEU A 160 0.24 6.42 -2.80
C LEU A 160 0.63 6.96 -1.42
N PHE A 161 0.00 6.43 -0.37
CA PHE A 161 0.43 6.67 1.02
C PHE A 161 1.85 6.13 1.28
N ALA A 162 2.14 4.90 0.88
CA ALA A 162 3.47 4.29 1.03
C ALA A 162 4.55 5.09 0.29
N PHE A 163 4.23 5.61 -0.89
CA PHE A 163 5.11 6.49 -1.65
C PHE A 163 5.46 7.76 -0.86
N ALA A 164 4.48 8.43 -0.27
CA ALA A 164 4.75 9.61 0.56
C ALA A 164 5.68 9.29 1.74
N MET A 165 5.47 8.14 2.41
CA MET A 165 6.34 7.68 3.50
C MET A 165 7.75 7.32 3.01
N ALA A 166 7.87 6.72 1.84
CA ALA A 166 9.17 6.38 1.24
C ALA A 166 9.99 7.64 0.93
N VAL A 167 9.35 8.72 0.49
CA VAL A 167 10.01 10.00 0.24
C VAL A 167 10.59 10.60 1.52
N VAL A 168 9.90 10.51 2.66
CA VAL A 168 10.41 10.98 3.96
C VAL A 168 11.74 10.30 4.33
N VAL A 169 11.88 9.03 3.96
CA VAL A 169 13.04 8.19 4.27
C VAL A 169 14.23 8.44 3.34
N LEU A 170 14.06 9.10 2.20
CA LEU A 170 15.14 9.31 1.22
C LEU A 170 16.38 10.01 1.81
N ASN A 171 16.20 10.85 2.83
CA ASN A 171 17.29 11.52 3.56
C ASN A 171 18.04 10.59 4.54
N ARG A 172 17.42 9.50 4.98
CA ARG A 172 17.90 8.59 6.03
C ARG A 172 17.65 7.13 5.59
N PRO A 173 18.26 6.64 4.49
CA PRO A 173 17.97 5.33 3.91
C PRO A 173 18.26 4.14 4.86
N GLU A 174 19.04 4.36 5.92
CA GLU A 174 19.25 3.43 7.02
C GLU A 174 17.96 3.16 7.81
N LEU A 175 17.06 4.13 7.92
CA LEU A 175 15.80 4.00 8.66
C LEU A 175 14.66 3.37 7.84
N ARG A 176 14.88 3.01 6.57
CA ARG A 176 13.80 2.56 5.67
C ARG A 176 12.97 1.38 6.17
N ASN A 177 13.63 0.41 6.80
CA ASN A 177 12.96 -0.78 7.32
C ASN A 177 12.22 -0.44 8.62
N LEU A 178 12.80 0.41 9.47
CA LEU A 178 12.15 0.87 10.70
C LEU A 178 10.90 1.69 10.37
N MET A 179 10.99 2.64 9.43
CA MET A 179 9.84 3.42 8.98
C MET A 179 8.74 2.52 8.44
N GLY A 180 9.07 1.62 7.51
CA GLY A 180 8.07 0.70 6.95
C GLY A 180 7.38 -0.16 8.01
N ALA A 181 8.14 -0.69 8.98
CA ALA A 181 7.60 -1.48 10.08
C ALA A 181 6.71 -0.66 11.01
N VAL A 182 7.17 0.52 11.44
CA VAL A 182 6.43 1.40 12.36
C VAL A 182 5.15 1.91 11.70
N VAL A 183 5.23 2.43 10.48
CA VAL A 183 4.06 2.93 9.75
C VAL A 183 3.06 1.81 9.52
N SER A 184 3.52 0.61 9.14
CA SER A 184 2.65 -0.55 8.99
C SER A 184 1.96 -0.92 10.30
N ALA A 185 2.71 -1.02 11.39
CA ALA A 185 2.16 -1.40 12.70
C ALA A 185 1.14 -0.36 13.21
N VAL A 186 1.48 0.92 13.14
CA VAL A 186 0.58 2.02 13.52
C VAL A 186 -0.67 2.00 12.66
N THR A 187 -0.51 1.91 11.34
CA THR A 187 -1.65 1.88 10.40
C THR A 187 -2.58 0.73 10.73
N SER A 188 -2.07 -0.49 10.86
CA SER A 188 -2.86 -1.67 11.22
C SER A 188 -3.54 -1.57 12.59
N ALA A 189 -2.93 -0.89 13.55
CA ALA A 189 -3.53 -0.69 14.86
C ALA A 189 -4.72 0.30 14.82
N VAL A 190 -4.60 1.39 14.06
CA VAL A 190 -5.58 2.50 14.11
C VAL A 190 -6.60 2.49 12.98
N CYS A 191 -6.30 1.88 11.82
CA CYS A 191 -7.18 1.93 10.63
C CYS A 191 -8.46 1.09 10.77
N GLY A 192 -8.70 0.48 11.92
CA GLY A 192 -9.84 -0.40 12.12
C GLY A 192 -9.55 -1.86 11.82
N ALA A 193 -8.33 -2.30 11.52
CA ALA A 193 -8.08 -3.70 11.16
C ALA A 193 -8.32 -4.65 12.34
N VAL A 194 -7.73 -4.35 13.49
CA VAL A 194 -7.83 -5.18 14.71
C VAL A 194 -8.85 -4.61 15.69
N VAL A 195 -8.85 -3.28 15.87
CA VAL A 195 -9.70 -2.58 16.84
C VAL A 195 -10.58 -1.57 16.11
N PRO A 196 -11.90 -1.55 16.32
CA PRO A 196 -12.80 -0.60 15.67
C PRO A 196 -12.36 0.85 15.84
N VAL A 197 -12.45 1.65 14.76
CA VAL A 197 -12.04 3.06 14.80
C VAL A 197 -12.79 3.83 15.90
N GLY A 198 -14.07 3.51 16.13
CA GLY A 198 -14.89 4.13 17.17
C GLY A 198 -14.46 3.87 18.61
N PHE A 199 -13.59 2.89 18.86
CA PHE A 199 -13.02 2.62 20.18
C PHE A 199 -12.03 3.69 20.63
N TRP A 200 -11.35 4.33 19.68
CA TRP A 200 -10.26 5.25 19.97
C TRP A 200 -10.74 6.65 20.37
N PRO A 201 -9.97 7.39 21.20
CA PRO A 201 -10.27 8.78 21.49
C PRO A 201 -10.20 9.64 20.22
N LEU A 202 -10.86 10.80 20.26
CA LEU A 202 -11.05 11.66 19.09
C LEU A 202 -9.75 11.94 18.27
N PRO A 203 -8.58 12.23 18.88
CA PRO A 203 -7.35 12.48 18.10
C PRO A 203 -6.90 11.30 17.25
N VAL A 204 -7.02 10.08 17.78
CA VAL A 204 -6.62 8.86 17.08
C VAL A 204 -7.62 8.51 15.98
N ARG A 205 -8.90 8.85 16.18
CA ARG A 205 -9.93 8.73 15.13
C ARG A 205 -9.62 9.62 13.93
N TRP A 206 -9.22 10.88 14.16
CA TRP A 206 -8.78 11.77 13.08
C TRP A 206 -7.61 11.16 12.31
N LEU A 207 -6.61 10.63 13.02
CA LEU A 207 -5.49 9.94 12.39
C LEU A 207 -5.95 8.77 11.53
N ALA A 208 -6.84 7.91 12.05
CA ALA A 208 -7.39 6.79 11.30
C ALA A 208 -8.07 7.24 9.99
N HIS A 209 -8.84 8.32 10.02
CA HIS A 209 -9.50 8.86 8.82
C HIS A 209 -8.54 9.55 7.82
N LEU A 210 -7.28 9.80 8.17
CA LEU A 210 -6.25 10.20 7.21
C LEU A 210 -5.68 9.01 6.43
N LEU A 211 -5.89 7.78 6.91
CA LEU A 211 -5.30 6.58 6.34
C LEU A 211 -6.24 5.98 5.28
N PRO A 212 -5.79 5.82 4.02
CA PRO A 212 -6.57 5.16 2.99
C PRO A 212 -7.12 3.76 3.34
N PRO A 213 -6.39 2.87 4.05
CA PRO A 213 -6.91 1.53 4.36
C PRO A 213 -8.14 1.53 5.28
N THR A 214 -8.41 2.62 6.00
CA THR A 214 -9.60 2.75 6.86
C THR A 214 -10.89 2.65 6.03
N TYR A 215 -10.98 3.46 4.97
CA TYR A 215 -12.13 3.44 4.07
C TYR A 215 -12.20 2.14 3.26
N GLY A 216 -11.05 1.56 2.92
CA GLY A 216 -10.96 0.24 2.29
C GLY A 216 -11.55 -0.88 3.14
N LEU A 217 -11.26 -0.87 4.45
CA LEU A 217 -11.81 -1.82 5.41
C LEU A 217 -13.31 -1.66 5.59
N ASP A 218 -13.79 -0.43 5.67
CA ASP A 218 -15.23 -0.15 5.78
C ASP A 218 -15.97 -0.70 4.54
N ALA A 219 -15.45 -0.45 3.33
CA ALA A 219 -15.99 -1.00 2.09
C ALA A 219 -16.01 -2.54 2.08
N LEU A 220 -14.90 -3.19 2.45
CA LEU A 220 -14.81 -4.66 2.48
C LEU A 220 -15.78 -5.27 3.50
N ARG A 221 -15.93 -4.65 4.67
CA ARG A 221 -16.85 -5.14 5.72
C ARG A 221 -18.31 -4.96 5.35
N ARG A 222 -18.67 -3.85 4.72
CA ARG A 222 -20.02 -3.65 4.15
C ARG A 222 -20.35 -4.75 3.15
N LEU A 223 -19.43 -5.02 2.22
CA LEU A 223 -19.59 -6.07 1.23
C LEU A 223 -19.68 -7.47 1.84
N ALA A 224 -18.93 -7.74 2.91
CA ALA A 224 -19.02 -9.00 3.64
C ALA A 224 -20.40 -9.19 4.30
N ARG A 225 -21.06 -8.10 4.71
CA ARG A 225 -22.44 -8.08 5.20
C ARG A 225 -23.51 -8.04 4.09
N GLY A 226 -23.09 -8.03 2.82
CA GLY A 226 -23.98 -7.93 1.66
C GLY A 226 -24.55 -6.53 1.42
N GLU A 227 -24.02 -5.51 2.08
CA GLU A 227 -24.44 -4.12 1.93
C GLU A 227 -23.86 -3.52 0.63
N VAL A 228 -24.70 -3.40 -0.39
CA VAL A 228 -24.37 -2.71 -1.64
C VAL A 228 -25.22 -1.45 -1.76
N GLY A 229 -24.59 -0.29 -1.94
CA GLY A 229 -25.32 0.98 -2.07
C GLY A 229 -24.44 2.21 -2.01
N VAL A 230 -25.06 3.37 -1.78
CA VAL A 230 -24.38 4.68 -1.68
C VAL A 230 -23.24 4.69 -0.64
N PRO A 231 -23.38 4.07 0.56
CA PRO A 231 -22.28 4.05 1.52
C PRO A 231 -21.01 3.36 1.00
N LEU A 232 -21.16 2.28 0.21
CA LEU A 232 -20.03 1.60 -0.40
C LEU A 232 -19.29 2.50 -1.41
N LEU A 233 -20.05 3.26 -2.22
CA LEU A 233 -19.46 4.21 -3.16
C LEU A 233 -18.75 5.36 -2.44
N ALA A 234 -19.32 5.82 -1.31
CA ALA A 234 -18.68 6.83 -0.46
C ALA A 234 -17.35 6.30 0.10
N ASP A 235 -17.31 5.08 0.63
CA ASP A 235 -16.09 4.48 1.16
C ASP A 235 -15.02 4.31 0.05
N ALA A 236 -15.41 3.83 -1.13
CA ALA A 236 -14.50 3.74 -2.27
C ALA A 236 -14.00 5.11 -2.74
N GLY A 237 -14.87 6.11 -2.77
CA GLY A 237 -14.54 7.49 -3.11
C GLY A 237 -13.59 8.14 -2.10
N LEU A 238 -13.80 7.90 -0.79
CA LEU A 238 -12.92 8.37 0.28
C LEU A 238 -11.56 7.65 0.27
N ALA A 239 -11.54 6.35 -0.02
CA ALA A 239 -10.28 5.62 -0.23
C ALA A 239 -9.49 6.24 -1.39
N ALA A 240 -10.11 6.38 -2.57
CA ALA A 240 -9.46 6.99 -3.73
C ALA A 240 -9.03 8.44 -3.48
N GLY A 241 -9.91 9.25 -2.87
CA GLY A 241 -9.65 10.65 -2.55
C GLY A 241 -8.49 10.83 -1.57
N SER A 242 -8.45 10.02 -0.51
CA SER A 242 -7.32 10.02 0.45
C SER A 242 -6.02 9.56 -0.20
N GLY A 243 -6.06 8.56 -1.08
CA GLY A 243 -4.91 8.16 -1.88
C GLY A 243 -4.35 9.30 -2.75
N LEU A 244 -5.23 10.02 -3.45
CA LEU A 244 -4.85 11.18 -4.27
C LEU A 244 -4.30 12.33 -3.42
N ALA A 245 -4.86 12.58 -2.24
CA ALA A 245 -4.31 13.55 -1.30
C ALA A 245 -2.89 13.17 -0.88
N TRP A 246 -2.65 11.89 -0.55
CA TRP A 246 -1.31 11.40 -0.22
C TRP A 246 -0.33 11.43 -1.39
N LEU A 247 -0.79 11.23 -2.63
CA LEU A 247 0.03 11.48 -3.82
C LEU A 247 0.47 12.95 -3.89
N GLY A 248 -0.43 13.89 -3.61
CA GLY A 248 -0.10 15.31 -3.52
C GLY A 248 0.96 15.59 -2.45
N VAL A 249 0.79 15.03 -1.26
CA VAL A 249 1.77 15.13 -0.16
C VAL A 249 3.12 14.54 -0.56
N GLY A 250 3.15 13.32 -1.11
CA GLY A 250 4.38 12.67 -1.56
C GLY A 250 5.10 13.44 -2.67
N ALA A 251 4.34 14.00 -3.62
CA ALA A 251 4.90 14.83 -4.68
C ALA A 251 5.50 16.14 -4.14
N LEU A 252 4.83 16.78 -3.17
CA LEU A 252 5.34 17.96 -2.50
C LEU A 252 6.62 17.65 -1.71
N LEU A 253 6.60 16.60 -0.88
CA LEU A 253 7.77 16.16 -0.11
C LEU A 253 8.96 15.85 -1.03
N LEU A 254 8.70 15.22 -2.17
CA LEU A 254 9.74 14.87 -3.13
C LEU A 254 10.34 16.11 -3.76
N LYS A 255 9.50 17.09 -4.12
CA LYS A 255 9.95 18.39 -4.62
C LYS A 255 10.84 19.09 -3.59
N LEU A 256 10.40 19.16 -2.33
CA LEU A 256 11.17 19.78 -1.24
C LEU A 256 12.51 19.08 -1.01
N PHE A 257 12.53 17.75 -1.05
CA PHE A 257 13.75 16.94 -0.95
C PHE A 257 14.73 17.26 -2.08
N LEU A 258 14.26 17.30 -3.33
CA LEU A 258 15.10 17.57 -4.51
C LEU A 258 15.62 19.01 -4.52
N ASP A 259 14.79 19.99 -4.17
CA ASP A 259 15.18 21.40 -4.11
C ASP A 259 16.23 21.64 -3.01
N SER A 260 16.10 20.96 -1.86
CA SER A 260 17.08 21.04 -0.77
C SER A 260 18.41 20.40 -1.17
N GLY A 261 18.38 19.19 -1.73
CA GLY A 261 19.60 18.49 -2.15
C GLY A 261 20.37 19.21 -3.28
N ARG A 262 19.67 19.98 -4.14
CA ARG A 262 20.32 20.86 -5.14
C ARG A 262 21.02 22.06 -4.53
N ARG A 263 20.48 22.62 -3.45
CA ARG A 263 21.05 23.80 -2.77
C ARG A 263 22.26 23.44 -1.92
N GLU A 264 22.24 22.26 -1.28
CA GLU A 264 23.23 21.86 -0.31
C GLU A 264 24.37 21.00 -0.89
N GLY A 265 24.25 20.52 -2.13
CA GLY A 265 25.22 19.60 -2.74
C GLY A 265 25.29 18.22 -2.05
N THR A 266 24.39 17.94 -1.11
CA THR A 266 24.33 16.72 -0.28
C THR A 266 23.88 15.47 -1.04
N LEU A 267 23.65 15.60 -2.35
CA LEU A 267 23.35 14.50 -3.25
C LEU A 267 24.63 13.83 -3.78
N GLU A 268 25.82 14.30 -3.39
CA GLU A 268 27.10 13.66 -3.71
C GLU A 268 27.43 12.45 -2.81
N PHE A 269 28.22 11.56 -3.41
CA PHE A 269 28.58 10.19 -3.03
C PHE A 269 28.95 9.99 -1.54
N SER A 270 28.01 9.48 -0.74
CA SER A 270 28.29 8.73 0.49
C SER A 270 27.31 7.57 0.67
#